data_AF-A0A146K7K9-F1
#
_entry.id   AF-A0A146K7K9-F1
#
_cell.length_a   1.000
_cell.length_b   1.000
_cell.length_c   1.000
_cell.angle_alpha   90.00
_cell.angle_beta   90.00
_cell.angle_gamma   90.00
#
_symmetry.space_group_name_H-M   'P 1'
#
loop_
_entity.id
_entity.type
_entity.pdbx_description
1 polymer ?
#
loop_
_entity_poly.entity_id
_entity_poly.type
_entity_poly.pdbx_seq_one_letter_code
_entity_poly.pdbx_strand_id
1 'polypeptide(L)'
;SESQLSECKLMVESDDQIRARCLFITQLQQHIEKCEREEQYIEAEKCKQRLNELHIQDRRARVIRLKSRHNAETVQLETVMRDESQEREDSWKNKMEQFDSKAAEDIKTLKQQQAEKRVLAEQIIVEKLNRDLIRPSKQLQDFRRAQAQLVKQSKYKEADQFKIKADALEQLEVQRKQQSNEASLKKKMENEDRILSIEQDALLSRLARQKQQLKEAQIKDFERLGKKQENIRVQLKNTQQVESQRLKKAPLGLPFVVDQEGNDLLTTADGIEDIYRIIREQTDHVQKAEVVSMVKAYRAGILTVKPGDSYFTENLSVTRKSANFDTSRLQSALPKEDIEVSKFA
;
A
#
# COMPACT_ATOMS: atom_id res chain seq x y z
N SER A 1 -10.60 2.71 27.52
CA SER A 1 -9.26 3.20 27.12
C SER A 1 -9.30 4.64 26.61
N GLU A 2 -10.26 5.47 27.05
CA GLU A 2 -10.45 6.84 26.56
C GLU A 2 -9.79 7.89 27.48
N SER A 3 -9.14 7.47 28.58
CA SER A 3 -8.53 8.39 29.55
C SER A 3 -7.08 8.78 29.25
N GLN A 4 -6.54 8.46 28.07
CA GLN A 4 -5.17 8.86 27.67
C GLN A 4 -5.13 9.82 26.47
N LEU A 5 -6.29 10.25 25.95
CA LEU A 5 -6.38 11.30 24.92
C LEU A 5 -6.56 12.71 25.51
N SER A 6 -6.49 12.85 26.84
CA SER A 6 -6.61 14.15 27.54
C SER A 6 -5.26 14.77 27.93
N GLU A 7 -4.14 14.26 27.41
CA GLU A 7 -2.83 14.88 27.62
C GLU A 7 -2.52 15.89 26.51
N CYS A 8 -2.47 17.15 26.93
CA CYS A 8 -1.85 18.26 26.20
C CYS A 8 -2.53 18.65 24.87
N LYS A 9 -3.64 19.39 24.96
CA LYS A 9 -3.86 20.52 24.02
C LYS A 9 -2.71 21.51 24.22
N LEU A 10 -1.54 21.20 23.66
CA LEU A 10 -0.50 22.18 23.44
C LEU A 10 -1.13 23.20 22.51
N MET A 11 -1.45 24.39 23.02
CA MET A 11 -1.86 25.49 22.18
C MET A 11 -0.71 25.74 21.20
N VAL A 12 -0.93 25.35 19.95
CA VAL A 12 -0.02 25.67 18.85
C VAL A 12 -0.14 27.17 18.65
N GLU A 13 0.95 27.89 18.90
CA GLU A 13 1.03 29.32 18.60
C GLU A 13 0.70 29.52 17.12
N SER A 14 -0.16 30.50 16.81
CA SER A 14 -0.46 30.85 15.43
C SER A 14 0.81 31.34 14.71
N ASP A 15 0.92 31.11 13.41
CA ASP A 15 2.07 31.56 12.62
C ASP A 15 2.34 33.08 12.78
N ASP A 16 1.30 33.89 12.99
CA ASP A 16 1.42 35.34 13.23
C ASP A 16 2.10 35.67 14.56
N GLN A 17 1.82 34.90 15.62
CA GLN A 17 2.47 35.05 16.93
C GLN A 17 3.96 34.70 16.84
N ILE A 18 4.32 33.68 16.05
CA ILE A 18 5.71 33.27 15.83
C ILE A 18 6.45 34.36 15.03
N ARG A 19 5.85 34.87 13.94
CA ARG A 19 6.42 35.98 13.16
C ARG A 19 6.62 37.23 14.00
N ALA A 20 5.64 37.60 14.82
CA ALA A 20 5.74 38.75 15.73
C ALA A 20 6.88 38.57 16.76
N ARG A 21 7.06 37.36 17.30
CA ARG A 21 8.19 37.05 18.20
C ARG A 21 9.53 37.18 17.47
N CYS A 22 9.64 36.71 16.23
CA CYS A 22 10.87 36.84 15.44
C CYS A 22 11.22 38.30 15.15
N LEU A 23 10.23 39.12 14.77
CA LEU A 23 10.42 40.56 14.59
C LEU A 23 10.89 41.23 15.88
N PHE A 24 10.31 40.85 17.02
CA PHE A 24 10.72 41.39 18.32
C PHE A 24 12.15 40.98 18.71
N ILE A 25 12.56 39.74 18.40
CA ILE A 25 13.95 39.30 18.57
C ILE A 25 14.90 40.17 17.74
N THR A 26 14.58 40.43 16.47
CA THR A 26 15.40 41.30 15.61
C THR A 26 15.48 42.74 16.14
N GLN A 27 14.36 43.29 16.61
CA GLN A 27 14.33 44.63 17.23
C GLN A 27 15.18 44.70 18.50
N LEU A 28 15.16 43.66 19.34
CA LEU A 28 16.00 43.58 20.53
C LEU A 28 17.49 43.49 20.19
N GLN A 29 17.86 42.75 19.14
CA GLN A 29 19.25 42.68 18.67
C GLN A 29 19.75 44.06 18.21
N GLN A 30 18.96 44.78 17.42
CA GLN A 30 19.27 46.15 16.99
C GLN A 30 19.37 47.13 18.18
N HIS A 31 18.52 46.96 19.20
CA HIS A 31 18.57 47.76 20.41
C HIS A 31 19.85 47.49 21.22
N ILE A 32 20.28 46.23 21.34
CA ILE A 32 21.53 45.86 21.99
C ILE A 32 22.72 46.54 21.28
N GLU A 33 22.79 46.46 19.96
CA GLU A 33 23.85 47.13 19.18
C GLU A 33 23.85 48.65 19.34
N LYS A 34 22.67 49.26 19.54
CA LYS A 34 22.55 50.70 19.80
C LYS A 34 23.03 51.05 21.21
N CYS A 35 22.61 50.31 22.24
CA CYS A 35 23.07 50.52 23.61
C CYS A 35 24.57 50.28 23.77
N GLU A 36 25.15 49.33 23.04
CA GLU A 36 26.60 49.09 23.01
C GLU A 36 27.35 50.27 22.38
N ARG A 37 26.80 50.90 21.33
CA ARG A 37 27.35 52.12 20.72
C ARG A 37 27.24 53.35 21.64
N GLU A 38 26.21 53.41 22.47
CA GLU A 38 25.95 54.49 23.42
C GLU A 38 26.58 54.25 24.81
N GLU A 39 27.39 53.19 24.97
CA GLU A 39 28.07 52.79 26.21
C GLU A 39 27.14 52.47 27.40
N GLN A 40 25.87 52.17 27.12
CA GLN A 40 24.85 51.81 28.12
C GLN A 40 24.83 50.29 28.39
N TYR A 41 25.90 49.78 29.02
CA TYR A 41 26.12 48.34 29.18
C TYR A 41 25.09 47.63 30.07
N ILE A 42 24.56 48.30 31.09
CA ILE A 42 23.57 47.70 32.01
C ILE A 42 22.26 47.41 31.27
N GLU A 43 21.86 48.29 30.35
CA GLU A 43 20.65 48.10 29.54
C GLU A 43 20.87 47.02 28.48
N ALA A 44 22.04 47.01 27.85
CA ALA A 44 22.42 45.94 26.92
C ALA A 44 22.40 44.55 27.60
N GLU A 45 22.86 44.44 28.85
CA GLU A 45 22.81 43.18 29.60
C GLU A 45 21.37 42.72 29.88
N LYS A 46 20.48 43.64 30.29
CA LYS A 46 19.04 43.33 30.48
C LYS A 46 18.39 42.87 29.17
N CYS A 47 18.69 43.54 28.06
CA CYS A 47 18.21 43.14 26.74
C CYS A 47 18.75 41.76 26.31
N LYS A 48 20.03 41.44 26.61
CA LYS A 48 20.62 40.11 26.35
C LYS A 48 19.95 39.01 27.18
N GLN A 49 19.65 39.26 28.46
CA GLN A 49 18.90 38.31 29.28
C GLN A 49 17.51 38.04 28.70
N ARG A 50 16.79 39.11 28.29
CA ARG A 50 15.48 38.98 27.65
C ARG A 50 15.53 38.24 26.31
N LEU A 51 16.57 38.49 25.51
CA LEU A 51 16.81 37.79 24.24
C LEU A 51 16.97 36.28 24.45
N ASN A 52 17.76 35.88 25.47
CA ASN A 52 17.95 34.47 25.80
C ASN A 52 16.64 33.78 26.22
N GLU A 53 15.80 34.45 27.02
CA GLU A 53 14.47 33.94 27.37
C GLU A 53 13.60 33.71 26.14
N LEU A 54 13.58 34.68 25.21
CA LEU A 54 12.81 34.58 23.97
C LEU A 54 13.33 33.45 23.08
N HIS A 55 14.63 33.24 22.97
CA HIS A 55 15.20 32.10 22.24
C HIS A 55 14.80 30.75 22.84
N ILE A 56 14.71 30.65 24.17
CA ILE A 56 14.23 29.43 24.85
C ILE A 56 12.74 29.21 24.55
N GLN A 57 11.92 30.26 24.63
CA GLN A 57 10.49 30.19 24.29
C GLN A 57 10.28 29.78 22.83
N ASP A 58 11.04 30.37 21.93
CA ASP A 58 10.97 30.08 20.50
C ASP A 58 11.38 28.64 20.19
N ARG A 59 12.44 28.15 20.82
CA ARG A 59 12.82 26.73 20.72
C ARG A 59 11.71 25.80 21.22
N ARG A 60 11.03 26.13 22.33
CA ARG A 60 9.91 25.34 22.84
C ARG A 60 8.75 25.33 21.85
N ALA A 61 8.38 26.48 21.29
CA ALA A 61 7.33 26.60 20.29
C ALA A 61 7.64 25.77 19.03
N ARG A 62 8.88 25.81 18.53
CA ARG A 62 9.31 24.98 17.39
C ARG A 62 9.18 23.49 17.67
N VAL A 63 9.55 23.03 18.89
CA VAL A 63 9.38 21.62 19.29
C VAL A 63 7.90 21.23 19.33
N ILE A 64 7.03 22.10 19.84
CA ILE A 64 5.58 21.86 19.91
C ILE A 64 4.99 21.77 18.50
N ARG A 65 5.34 22.72 17.63
CA ARG A 65 4.91 22.75 16.22
C ARG A 65 5.37 21.50 15.48
N LEU A 66 6.63 21.10 15.64
CA LEU A 66 7.19 19.90 15.02
C LEU A 66 6.40 18.64 15.45
N LYS A 67 6.14 18.49 16.76
CA LYS A 67 5.32 17.39 17.28
C LYS A 67 3.90 17.42 16.72
N SER A 68 3.28 18.59 16.65
CA SER A 68 1.93 18.74 16.08
C SER A 68 1.92 18.32 14.61
N ARG A 69 2.95 18.70 13.83
CA ARG A 69 3.12 18.28 12.44
C ARG A 69 3.29 16.78 12.32
N HIS A 70 4.19 16.17 13.09
CA HIS A 70 4.41 14.72 13.12
C HIS A 70 3.13 13.95 13.46
N ASN A 71 2.35 14.44 14.42
CA ASN A 71 1.06 13.84 14.76
C ASN A 71 0.07 13.95 13.61
N ALA A 72 -0.02 15.10 12.94
CA ALA A 72 -0.89 15.29 11.79
C ALA A 72 -0.51 14.38 10.62
N GLU A 73 0.78 14.28 10.29
CA GLU A 73 1.32 13.36 9.28
C GLU A 73 0.99 11.90 9.62
N THR A 74 1.15 11.50 10.89
CA THR A 74 0.86 10.14 11.35
C THR A 74 -0.63 9.83 11.20
N VAL A 75 -1.50 10.74 11.62
CA VAL A 75 -2.96 10.58 11.47
C VAL A 75 -3.35 10.50 10.00
N GLN A 76 -2.81 11.37 9.15
CA GLN A 76 -3.05 11.33 7.70
C GLN A 76 -2.61 9.99 7.11
N LEU A 77 -1.41 9.53 7.46
CA LEU A 77 -0.90 8.24 7.01
C LEU A 77 -1.81 7.08 7.46
N GLU A 78 -2.23 7.07 8.72
CA GLU A 78 -3.14 6.06 9.25
C GLU A 78 -4.51 6.08 8.58
N THR A 79 -5.05 7.26 8.26
CA THR A 79 -6.30 7.36 7.49
C THR A 79 -6.15 6.75 6.10
N VAL A 80 -5.08 7.09 5.37
CA VAL A 80 -4.80 6.51 4.04
C VAL A 80 -4.60 5.00 4.12
N MET A 81 -3.89 4.49 5.13
CA MET A 81 -3.70 3.05 5.33
C MET A 81 -5.01 2.33 5.67
N ARG A 82 -5.90 2.96 6.44
CA ARG A 82 -7.23 2.43 6.76
C ARG A 82 -8.06 2.34 5.49
N ASP A 83 -8.10 3.39 4.69
CA ASP A 83 -8.85 3.44 3.44
C ASP A 83 -8.32 2.41 2.43
N GLU A 84 -7.00 2.26 2.29
CA GLU A 84 -6.38 1.24 1.43
C GLU A 84 -6.71 -0.20 1.90
N SER A 85 -6.82 -0.40 3.22
CA SER A 85 -7.23 -1.69 3.78
C SER A 85 -8.70 -1.99 3.48
N GLN A 86 -9.57 -0.98 3.63
CA GLN A 86 -10.99 -1.09 3.36
C GLN A 86 -11.27 -1.36 1.88
N GLU A 87 -10.65 -0.59 0.97
CA GLU A 87 -10.79 -0.79 -0.48
C GLU A 87 -10.37 -2.20 -0.89
N ARG A 88 -9.27 -2.71 -0.30
CA ARG A 88 -8.80 -4.08 -0.56
C ARG A 88 -9.76 -5.13 -0.01
N GLU A 89 -10.34 -4.91 1.17
CA GLU A 89 -11.36 -5.79 1.73
C GLU A 89 -12.59 -5.85 0.83
N ASP A 90 -13.09 -4.70 0.38
CA ASP A 90 -14.27 -4.63 -0.48
C ASP A 90 -14.01 -5.24 -1.87
N SER A 91 -12.81 -5.04 -2.43
CA SER A 91 -12.39 -5.74 -3.65
C SER A 91 -12.40 -7.27 -3.48
N TRP A 92 -11.94 -7.77 -2.33
CA TRP A 92 -11.96 -9.21 -2.04
C TRP A 92 -13.36 -9.76 -1.78
N LYS A 93 -14.24 -9.00 -1.11
CA LYS A 93 -15.67 -9.36 -0.97
C LYS A 93 -16.32 -9.51 -2.33
N ASN A 94 -16.14 -8.53 -3.22
CA ASN A 94 -16.68 -8.57 -4.57
C ASN A 94 -16.14 -9.77 -5.36
N LYS A 95 -14.83 -10.07 -5.27
CA LYS A 95 -14.24 -11.26 -5.90
C LYS A 95 -14.82 -12.56 -5.37
N MET A 96 -15.04 -12.67 -4.05
CA MET A 96 -15.62 -13.86 -3.43
C MET A 96 -17.09 -14.05 -3.83
N GLU A 97 -17.85 -12.96 -3.89
CA GLU A 97 -19.24 -12.98 -4.34
C GLU A 97 -19.36 -13.39 -5.82
N GLN A 98 -18.50 -12.84 -6.69
CA GLN A 98 -18.43 -13.26 -8.09
C GLN A 98 -18.08 -14.75 -8.23
N PHE A 99 -17.16 -15.26 -7.40
CA PHE A 99 -16.84 -16.68 -7.37
C PHE A 99 -18.03 -17.53 -6.91
N ASP A 100 -18.71 -17.15 -5.82
CA ASP A 100 -19.84 -17.89 -5.29
C ASP A 100 -21.04 -17.88 -6.26
N SER A 101 -21.28 -16.76 -6.96
CA SER A 101 -22.27 -16.65 -8.03
C SER A 101 -21.95 -17.58 -9.20
N LYS A 102 -20.71 -17.56 -9.69
CA LYS A 102 -20.26 -18.46 -10.77
C LYS A 102 -20.32 -19.93 -10.37
N ALA A 103 -19.93 -20.26 -9.13
CA ALA A 103 -20.01 -21.61 -8.60
C ALA A 103 -21.47 -22.11 -8.54
N ALA A 104 -22.41 -21.25 -8.17
CA ALA A 104 -23.84 -21.58 -8.18
C ALA A 104 -24.36 -21.83 -9.61
N GLU A 105 -23.92 -21.05 -10.59
CA GLU A 105 -24.23 -21.27 -12.01
C GLU A 105 -23.65 -22.59 -12.54
N ASP A 106 -22.39 -22.89 -12.22
CA ASP A 106 -21.73 -24.16 -12.59
C ASP A 106 -22.48 -25.37 -12.00
N ILE A 107 -22.95 -25.28 -10.75
CA ILE A 107 -23.75 -26.34 -10.12
C ILE A 107 -25.12 -26.48 -10.80
N LYS A 108 -25.77 -25.36 -11.13
CA LYS A 108 -27.08 -25.36 -11.79
C LYS A 108 -26.99 -25.96 -13.20
N THR A 109 -25.99 -25.55 -13.98
CA THR A 109 -25.76 -26.06 -15.33
C THR A 109 -25.42 -27.55 -15.30
N LEU A 110 -24.59 -28.01 -14.36
CA LEU A 110 -24.32 -29.43 -14.17
C LEU A 110 -25.63 -30.20 -13.88
N LYS A 111 -26.44 -29.73 -12.93
CA LYS A 111 -27.72 -30.40 -12.59
C LYS A 111 -28.67 -30.50 -13.77
N GLN A 112 -28.74 -29.46 -14.61
CA GLN A 112 -29.54 -29.47 -15.84
C GLN A 112 -29.01 -30.52 -16.83
N GLN A 113 -27.69 -30.53 -17.08
CA GLN A 113 -27.06 -31.53 -17.95
C GLN A 113 -27.24 -32.95 -17.41
N GLN A 114 -27.15 -33.16 -16.10
CA GLN A 114 -27.36 -34.46 -15.47
C GLN A 114 -28.80 -34.94 -15.60
N ALA A 115 -29.79 -34.06 -15.47
CA ALA A 115 -31.19 -34.39 -15.68
C ALA A 115 -31.44 -34.83 -17.13
N GLU A 116 -30.88 -34.11 -18.11
CA GLU A 116 -30.97 -34.48 -19.54
C GLU A 116 -30.28 -35.81 -19.83
N LYS A 117 -29.04 -36.00 -19.35
CA LYS A 117 -28.28 -37.25 -19.48
C LYS A 117 -29.07 -38.43 -18.90
N ARG A 118 -29.71 -38.25 -17.74
CA ARG A 118 -30.49 -39.29 -17.06
C ARG A 118 -31.70 -39.72 -17.89
N VAL A 119 -32.46 -38.77 -18.45
CA VAL A 119 -33.61 -39.05 -19.31
C VAL A 119 -33.17 -39.78 -20.58
N LEU A 120 -32.08 -39.32 -21.22
CA LEU A 120 -31.54 -39.97 -22.42
C LEU A 120 -31.03 -41.39 -22.12
N ALA A 121 -30.36 -41.59 -20.99
CA ALA A 121 -29.88 -42.91 -20.57
C ALA A 121 -31.06 -43.87 -20.35
N GLU A 122 -32.12 -43.42 -19.67
CA GLU A 122 -33.33 -44.21 -19.45
C GLU A 122 -33.97 -44.63 -20.79
N GLN A 123 -34.15 -43.70 -21.72
CA GLN A 123 -34.70 -43.99 -23.05
C GLN A 123 -33.86 -45.05 -23.80
N ILE A 124 -32.54 -44.89 -23.82
CA ILE A 124 -31.62 -45.82 -24.48
C ILE A 124 -31.68 -47.21 -23.82
N ILE A 125 -31.77 -47.28 -22.49
CA ILE A 125 -31.84 -48.55 -21.77
C ILE A 125 -33.18 -49.25 -22.05
N VAL A 126 -34.30 -48.51 -22.01
CA VAL A 126 -35.63 -49.04 -22.31
C VAL A 126 -35.70 -49.54 -23.75
N GLU A 127 -35.20 -48.78 -24.72
CA GLU A 127 -35.13 -49.21 -26.13
C GLU A 127 -34.33 -50.50 -26.29
N LYS A 128 -33.17 -50.61 -25.63
CA LYS A 128 -32.34 -51.83 -25.66
C LYS A 128 -33.08 -53.02 -25.04
N LEU A 129 -33.78 -52.83 -23.93
CA LEU A 129 -34.54 -53.89 -23.26
C LEU A 129 -35.78 -54.34 -24.05
N ASN A 130 -36.38 -53.44 -24.83
CA ASN A 130 -37.54 -53.72 -25.67
C ASN A 130 -37.16 -54.38 -27.00
N ARG A 131 -35.94 -54.14 -27.52
CA ARG A 131 -35.42 -54.84 -28.71
C ARG A 131 -35.21 -56.33 -28.48
N ASP A 132 -34.98 -56.75 -27.23
CA ASP A 132 -34.86 -58.16 -26.86
C ASP A 132 -36.23 -58.86 -26.94
N LEU A 133 -36.56 -59.37 -28.13
CA LEU A 133 -37.76 -60.16 -28.40
C LEU A 133 -37.91 -61.32 -27.39
N ILE A 134 -39.13 -61.52 -26.91
CA ILE A 134 -39.48 -62.70 -26.11
C ILE A 134 -39.25 -63.93 -26.98
N ARG A 135 -38.27 -64.76 -26.63
CA ARG A 135 -38.13 -66.09 -27.23
C ARG A 135 -39.20 -66.98 -26.60
N PRO A 136 -40.22 -67.41 -27.36
CA PRO A 136 -41.29 -68.24 -26.81
C PRO A 136 -40.69 -69.55 -26.31
N SER A 137 -41.15 -70.04 -25.15
CA SER A 137 -40.68 -71.35 -24.68
C SER A 137 -41.05 -72.46 -25.66
N LYS A 138 -40.29 -73.56 -25.61
CA LYS A 138 -40.58 -74.77 -26.39
C LYS A 138 -42.02 -75.26 -26.15
N GLN A 139 -42.49 -75.19 -24.89
CA GLN A 139 -43.85 -75.58 -24.53
C GLN A 139 -44.91 -74.67 -25.16
N LEU A 140 -44.68 -73.36 -25.22
CA LEU A 140 -45.58 -72.42 -25.91
C LEU A 140 -45.66 -72.75 -27.41
N GLN A 141 -44.52 -73.00 -28.05
CA GLN A 141 -44.47 -73.40 -29.45
C GLN A 141 -45.22 -74.72 -29.71
N ASP A 142 -45.05 -75.69 -28.82
CA ASP A 142 -45.72 -77.00 -28.91
C ASP A 142 -47.25 -76.85 -28.77
N PHE A 143 -47.74 -76.03 -27.83
CA PHE A 143 -49.17 -75.74 -27.71
C PHE A 143 -49.74 -75.00 -28.93
N ARG A 144 -49.01 -74.03 -29.50
CA ARG A 144 -49.41 -73.34 -30.74
C ARG A 144 -49.42 -74.27 -31.96
N ARG A 145 -48.47 -75.20 -32.06
CA ARG A 145 -48.46 -76.25 -33.10
C ARG A 145 -49.64 -77.22 -32.96
N ALA A 146 -49.90 -77.69 -31.74
CA ALA A 146 -51.04 -78.57 -31.44
C ALA A 146 -52.38 -77.88 -31.75
N GLN A 147 -52.53 -76.60 -31.36
CA GLN A 147 -53.68 -75.78 -31.72
C GLN A 147 -53.88 -75.73 -33.24
N ALA A 148 -52.84 -75.39 -34.01
CA ALA A 148 -52.93 -75.29 -35.48
C ALA A 148 -53.29 -76.63 -36.15
N GLN A 149 -52.77 -77.75 -35.62
CA GLN A 149 -53.06 -79.09 -36.13
C GLN A 149 -54.51 -79.51 -35.84
N LEU A 150 -55.04 -79.21 -34.65
CA LEU A 150 -56.43 -79.50 -34.27
C LEU A 150 -57.44 -78.65 -35.06
N VAL A 151 -57.10 -77.39 -35.38
CA VAL A 151 -57.90 -76.53 -36.27
C VAL A 151 -57.97 -77.13 -37.68
N LYS A 152 -56.86 -77.63 -38.22
CA LYS A 152 -56.83 -78.33 -39.53
C LYS A 152 -57.67 -79.61 -39.56
N GLN A 153 -57.85 -80.26 -38.41
CA GLN A 153 -58.68 -81.46 -38.24
C GLN A 153 -60.15 -81.14 -37.90
N SER A 154 -60.55 -79.85 -37.91
CA SER A 154 -61.90 -79.39 -37.55
C SER A 154 -62.34 -79.72 -36.11
N LYS A 155 -61.40 -80.01 -35.20
CA LYS A 155 -61.67 -80.29 -33.78
C LYS A 155 -61.63 -79.01 -32.94
N TYR A 156 -62.62 -78.14 -33.12
CA TYR A 156 -62.59 -76.79 -32.54
C TYR A 156 -62.61 -76.75 -31.01
N LYS A 157 -63.32 -77.67 -30.35
CA LYS A 157 -63.40 -77.70 -28.87
C LYS A 157 -62.03 -78.00 -28.22
N GLU A 158 -61.29 -78.94 -28.78
CA GLU A 158 -59.95 -79.29 -28.30
C GLU A 158 -58.95 -78.18 -28.63
N ALA A 159 -59.06 -77.57 -29.82
CA ALA A 159 -58.22 -76.44 -30.21
C ALA A 159 -58.39 -75.22 -29.27
N ASP A 160 -59.61 -74.94 -28.81
CA ASP A 160 -59.88 -73.83 -27.87
C ASP A 160 -59.23 -74.08 -26.50
N GLN A 161 -59.22 -75.33 -26.02
CA GLN A 161 -58.49 -75.68 -24.79
C GLN A 161 -56.98 -75.46 -24.90
N PHE A 162 -56.37 -75.80 -26.05
CA PHE A 162 -54.95 -75.54 -26.29
C PHE A 162 -54.66 -74.05 -26.48
N LYS A 163 -55.59 -73.28 -27.06
CA LYS A 163 -55.51 -71.83 -27.12
C LYS A 163 -55.47 -71.21 -25.72
N ILE A 164 -56.41 -71.56 -24.84
CA ILE A 164 -56.45 -71.03 -23.46
C ILE A 164 -55.14 -71.32 -22.71
N LYS A 165 -54.63 -72.55 -22.84
CA LYS A 165 -53.34 -72.94 -22.23
C LYS A 165 -52.16 -72.16 -22.81
N ALA A 166 -52.12 -71.96 -24.13
CA ALA A 166 -51.08 -71.18 -24.79
C ALA A 166 -51.14 -69.70 -24.39
N ASP A 167 -52.33 -69.09 -24.39
CA ASP A 167 -52.53 -67.69 -24.04
C ASP A 167 -52.15 -67.42 -22.57
N ALA A 168 -52.50 -68.33 -21.64
CA ALA A 168 -52.09 -68.23 -20.23
C ALA A 168 -50.57 -68.33 -20.05
N LEU A 169 -49.92 -69.22 -20.79
CA LEU A 169 -48.47 -69.42 -20.71
C LEU A 169 -47.70 -68.26 -21.37
N GLU A 170 -48.21 -67.72 -22.47
CA GLU A 170 -47.70 -66.50 -23.12
C GLU A 170 -47.78 -65.29 -22.18
N GLN A 171 -48.91 -65.10 -21.49
CA GLN A 171 -49.05 -64.04 -20.48
C GLN A 171 -48.02 -64.17 -19.36
N LEU A 172 -47.78 -65.39 -18.86
CA LEU A 172 -46.76 -65.64 -17.83
C LEU A 172 -45.34 -65.33 -18.34
N GLU A 173 -45.01 -65.69 -19.58
CA GLU A 173 -43.71 -65.39 -20.18
C GLU A 173 -43.50 -63.89 -20.37
N VAL A 174 -44.53 -63.18 -20.85
CA VAL A 174 -44.54 -61.71 -20.99
C VAL A 174 -44.31 -61.05 -19.62
N GLN A 175 -45.04 -61.47 -18.59
CA GLN A 175 -44.90 -60.90 -17.24
C GLN A 175 -43.51 -61.15 -16.65
N ARG A 176 -42.96 -62.36 -16.79
CA ARG A 176 -41.58 -62.65 -16.33
C ARG A 176 -40.55 -61.80 -17.06
N LYS A 177 -40.71 -61.61 -18.38
CA LYS A 177 -39.82 -60.75 -19.15
C LYS A 177 -39.93 -59.28 -18.72
N GLN A 178 -41.15 -58.78 -18.48
CA GLN A 178 -41.37 -57.43 -17.97
C GLN A 178 -40.68 -57.24 -16.60
N GLN A 179 -40.88 -58.14 -15.65
CA GLN A 179 -40.21 -58.10 -14.34
C GLN A 179 -38.69 -58.15 -14.47
N SER A 180 -38.16 -59.01 -15.34
CA SER A 180 -36.72 -59.08 -15.60
C SER A 180 -36.18 -57.80 -16.24
N ASN A 181 -36.94 -57.20 -17.16
CA ASN A 181 -36.58 -55.94 -17.80
C ASN A 181 -36.60 -54.78 -16.79
N GLU A 182 -37.62 -54.69 -15.94
CA GLU A 182 -37.70 -53.70 -14.86
C GLU A 182 -36.54 -53.82 -13.86
N ALA A 183 -36.21 -55.04 -13.44
CA ALA A 183 -35.07 -55.28 -12.56
C ALA A 183 -33.73 -54.90 -13.23
N SER A 184 -33.61 -55.15 -14.54
CA SER A 184 -32.42 -54.77 -15.32
C SER A 184 -32.32 -53.26 -15.53
N LEU A 185 -33.46 -52.59 -15.76
CA LEU A 185 -33.57 -51.14 -15.87
C LEU A 185 -33.12 -50.48 -14.56
N LYS A 186 -33.67 -50.90 -13.42
CA LYS A 186 -33.29 -50.38 -12.09
C LYS A 186 -31.78 -50.49 -11.84
N LYS A 187 -31.19 -51.67 -12.05
CA LYS A 187 -29.74 -51.86 -11.86
C LYS A 187 -28.89 -50.98 -12.77
N LYS A 188 -29.31 -50.79 -14.04
CA LYS A 188 -28.58 -49.93 -14.97
C LYS A 188 -28.75 -48.45 -14.59
N MET A 189 -29.93 -48.02 -14.20
CA MET A 189 -30.19 -46.65 -13.73
C MET A 189 -29.44 -46.34 -12.42
N GLU A 190 -29.34 -47.28 -11.49
CA GLU A 190 -28.52 -47.13 -10.28
C GLU A 190 -27.04 -46.90 -10.62
N ASN A 191 -26.51 -47.57 -11.65
CA ASN A 191 -25.15 -47.35 -12.11
C ASN A 191 -24.97 -45.97 -12.75
N GLU A 192 -25.93 -45.50 -13.56
CA GLU A 192 -25.93 -44.14 -14.10
C GLU A 192 -26.00 -43.10 -12.99
N ASP A 193 -26.91 -43.26 -12.02
CA ASP A 193 -27.05 -42.35 -10.88
C ASP A 193 -25.74 -42.29 -10.06
N ARG A 194 -25.00 -43.40 -9.91
CA ARG A 194 -23.67 -43.41 -9.30
C ARG A 194 -22.65 -42.58 -10.09
N ILE A 195 -22.64 -42.70 -11.42
CA ILE A 195 -21.73 -41.93 -12.28
C ILE A 195 -22.02 -40.43 -12.15
N LEU A 196 -23.31 -40.04 -12.18
CA LEU A 196 -23.72 -38.64 -12.01
C LEU A 196 -23.35 -38.11 -10.61
N SER A 197 -23.47 -38.94 -9.56
CA SER A 197 -23.02 -38.57 -8.21
C SER A 197 -21.52 -38.30 -8.16
N ILE A 198 -20.70 -39.16 -8.77
CA ILE A 198 -19.24 -38.97 -8.81
C ILE A 198 -18.88 -37.68 -9.58
N GLU A 199 -19.57 -37.39 -10.68
CA GLU A 199 -19.38 -36.15 -11.45
C GLU A 199 -19.70 -34.91 -10.59
N GLN A 200 -20.80 -34.97 -9.82
CA GLN A 200 -21.18 -33.91 -8.90
C GLN A 200 -20.16 -33.72 -7.78
N ASP A 201 -19.72 -34.81 -7.14
CA ASP A 201 -18.73 -34.77 -6.06
C ASP A 201 -17.37 -34.24 -6.55
N ALA A 202 -16.97 -34.59 -7.76
CA ALA A 202 -15.76 -34.07 -8.39
C ALA A 202 -15.85 -32.55 -8.62
N LEU A 203 -17.00 -32.05 -9.09
CA LEU A 203 -17.22 -30.61 -9.25
C LEU A 203 -17.17 -29.89 -7.89
N LEU A 204 -17.88 -30.40 -6.89
CA LEU A 204 -17.92 -29.81 -5.54
C LEU A 204 -16.53 -29.78 -4.91
N SER A 205 -15.75 -30.87 -5.04
CA SER A 205 -14.38 -30.93 -4.55
C SER A 205 -13.47 -29.92 -5.25
N ARG A 206 -13.64 -29.73 -6.56
CA ARG A 206 -12.91 -28.72 -7.34
C ARG A 206 -13.24 -27.30 -6.87
N LEU A 207 -14.53 -26.98 -6.70
CA LEU A 207 -14.99 -25.68 -6.21
C LEU A 207 -14.50 -25.40 -4.79
N ALA A 208 -14.52 -26.40 -3.91
CA ALA A 208 -13.98 -26.28 -2.56
C ALA A 208 -12.49 -25.94 -2.56
N ARG A 209 -11.69 -26.64 -3.39
CA ARG A 209 -10.26 -26.35 -3.55
C ARG A 209 -10.00 -24.95 -4.10
N GLN A 210 -10.77 -24.51 -5.10
CA GLN A 210 -10.65 -23.17 -5.65
C GLN A 210 -11.01 -22.09 -4.61
N LYS A 211 -12.05 -22.30 -3.82
CA LYS A 211 -12.43 -21.41 -2.72
C LYS A 211 -11.33 -21.31 -1.66
N GLN A 212 -10.71 -22.44 -1.31
CA GLN A 212 -9.57 -22.44 -0.40
C GLN A 212 -8.38 -21.67 -0.97
N GLN A 213 -8.03 -21.87 -2.25
CA GLN A 213 -6.96 -21.12 -2.91
C GLN A 213 -7.22 -19.62 -2.93
N LEU A 214 -8.47 -19.19 -3.15
CA LEU A 214 -8.85 -17.77 -3.09
C LEU A 214 -8.67 -17.20 -1.68
N LYS A 215 -9.06 -17.94 -0.64
CA LYS A 215 -8.85 -17.52 0.76
C LYS A 215 -7.37 -17.44 1.11
N GLU A 216 -6.56 -18.41 0.67
CA GLU A 216 -5.11 -18.38 0.88
C GLU A 216 -4.45 -17.21 0.15
N ALA A 217 -4.91 -16.89 -1.07
CA ALA A 217 -4.45 -15.71 -1.81
C ALA A 217 -4.85 -14.41 -1.09
N GLN A 218 -6.07 -14.33 -0.56
CA GLN A 218 -6.55 -13.22 0.24
C GLN A 218 -5.65 -12.97 1.45
N ILE A 219 -5.35 -14.02 2.24
CA ILE A 219 -4.47 -13.91 3.42
C ILE A 219 -3.09 -13.39 3.02
N LYS A 220 -2.47 -13.97 1.97
CA LYS A 220 -1.15 -13.54 1.49
C LYS A 220 -1.12 -12.09 1.05
N ASP A 221 -2.17 -11.61 0.38
CA ASP A 221 -2.26 -10.22 -0.05
C ASP A 221 -2.44 -9.26 1.13
N PHE A 222 -3.21 -9.64 2.16
CA PHE A 222 -3.29 -8.86 3.40
C PHE A 222 -1.98 -8.84 4.17
N GLU A 223 -1.25 -9.96 4.23
CA GLU A 223 0.09 -10.00 4.83
C GLU A 223 1.07 -9.09 4.09
N ARG A 224 1.04 -9.08 2.75
CA ARG A 224 1.86 -8.18 1.93
C ARG A 224 1.51 -6.71 2.19
N LEU A 225 0.22 -6.39 2.26
CA LEU A 225 -0.23 -5.05 2.60
C LEU A 225 0.27 -4.66 4.00
N GLY A 226 0.08 -5.52 5.00
CA GLY A 226 0.51 -5.25 6.37
C GLY A 226 2.00 -4.97 6.47
N LYS A 227 2.83 -5.75 5.76
CA LYS A 227 4.28 -5.51 5.66
C LYS A 227 4.61 -4.17 4.99
N LYS A 228 3.92 -3.85 3.88
CA LYS A 228 4.08 -2.55 3.20
C LYS A 228 3.73 -1.40 4.15
N GLN A 229 2.60 -1.49 4.84
CA GLN A 229 2.16 -0.47 5.80
C GLN A 229 3.14 -0.30 6.95
N GLU A 230 3.64 -1.40 7.50
CA GLU A 230 4.64 -1.36 8.57
C GLU A 230 5.95 -0.70 8.11
N ASN A 231 6.43 -1.04 6.92
CA ASN A 231 7.63 -0.42 6.35
C ASN A 231 7.46 1.10 6.20
N ILE A 232 6.29 1.56 5.74
CA ILE A 232 6.00 2.99 5.60
C ILE A 232 5.92 3.68 6.98
N ARG A 233 5.33 3.04 8.00
CA ARG A 233 5.33 3.56 9.38
C ARG A 233 6.74 3.71 9.93
N VAL A 234 7.59 2.70 9.74
CA VAL A 234 8.99 2.73 10.17
C VAL A 234 9.76 3.84 9.46
N GLN A 235 9.55 4.00 8.14
CA GLN A 235 10.16 5.09 7.37
C GLN A 235 9.72 6.46 7.89
N LEU A 236 8.42 6.69 8.10
CA LEU A 236 7.91 7.95 8.65
C LEU A 236 8.52 8.22 10.03
N LYS A 237 8.49 7.23 10.93
CA LYS A 237 9.08 7.37 12.27
C LYS A 237 10.57 7.72 12.22
N ASN A 238 11.33 7.11 11.32
CA ASN A 238 12.74 7.41 11.13
C ASN A 238 12.95 8.85 10.64
N THR A 239 12.14 9.32 9.68
CA THR A 239 12.21 10.72 9.21
C THR A 239 11.91 11.71 10.35
N GLN A 240 10.83 11.47 11.11
CA GLN A 240 10.44 12.30 12.25
C GLN A 240 11.50 12.31 13.37
N GLN A 241 12.16 11.17 13.60
CA GLN A 241 13.27 11.05 14.56
C GLN A 241 14.49 11.86 14.10
N VAL A 242 14.83 11.83 12.81
CA VAL A 242 15.93 12.63 12.25
C VAL A 242 15.63 14.12 12.38
N GLU A 243 14.43 14.57 12.04
CA GLU A 243 14.01 15.97 12.19
C GLU A 243 14.06 16.43 13.65
N SER A 244 13.58 15.58 14.57
CA SER A 244 13.65 15.85 16.02
C SER A 244 15.09 15.97 16.51
N GLN A 245 16.00 15.14 15.99
CA GLN A 245 17.42 15.23 16.32
C GLN A 245 18.07 16.49 15.75
N ARG A 246 17.71 16.91 14.54
CA ARG A 246 18.19 18.16 13.94
C ARG A 246 17.79 19.37 14.79
N LEU A 247 16.52 19.47 15.18
CA LEU A 247 16.05 20.55 16.04
C LEU A 247 16.70 20.54 17.44
N LYS A 248 17.06 19.36 17.96
CA LYS A 248 17.82 19.24 19.23
C LYS A 248 19.27 19.70 19.09
N LYS A 249 19.90 19.48 17.94
CA LYS A 249 21.30 19.86 17.65
C LYS A 249 21.44 21.31 17.18
N ALA A 250 20.36 21.93 16.69
CA ALA A 250 20.38 23.31 16.22
C ALA A 250 20.81 24.28 17.34
N PRO A 251 21.74 25.21 17.06
CA PRO A 251 22.15 26.22 18.02
C PRO A 251 20.98 27.17 18.35
N LEU A 252 20.97 27.67 19.59
CA LEU A 252 20.01 28.66 20.03
C LEU A 252 20.24 29.98 19.26
N GLY A 253 19.15 30.64 18.88
CA GLY A 253 19.18 31.95 18.25
C GLY A 253 19.11 31.98 16.73
N LEU A 254 19.08 30.82 16.06
CA LEU A 254 18.83 30.79 14.61
C LEU A 254 17.41 31.30 14.30
N PRO A 255 17.26 32.17 13.28
CA PRO A 255 15.96 32.73 12.92
C PRO A 255 14.99 31.63 12.50
N PHE A 256 13.71 31.87 12.76
CA PHE A 256 12.64 30.99 12.30
C PHE A 256 12.38 31.35 10.85
N VAL A 257 12.68 30.43 9.95
CA VAL A 257 12.40 30.61 8.52
C VAL A 257 11.60 29.41 8.08
N VAL A 258 10.53 29.70 7.34
CA VAL A 258 9.60 28.71 6.83
C VAL A 258 9.83 28.59 5.34
N ASP A 259 9.86 27.36 4.81
CA ASP A 259 9.90 27.13 3.37
C ASP A 259 8.54 27.43 2.70
N GLN A 260 8.47 27.25 1.38
CA GLN A 260 7.25 27.47 0.59
C GLN A 260 6.11 26.49 0.95
N GLU A 261 6.45 25.38 1.60
CA GLU A 261 5.53 24.32 2.01
C GLU A 261 5.07 24.46 3.47
N GLY A 262 5.55 25.49 4.18
CA GLY A 262 5.18 25.72 5.57
C GLY A 262 6.09 25.03 6.60
N ASN A 263 7.15 24.34 6.18
CA ASN A 263 8.09 23.65 7.05
C ASN A 263 9.16 24.59 7.62
N ASP A 264 9.54 24.37 8.88
CA ASP A 264 10.69 25.05 9.48
C ASP A 264 11.97 24.58 8.77
N LEU A 265 12.72 25.52 8.18
CA LEU A 265 13.94 25.23 7.45
C LEU A 265 14.93 24.42 8.31
N LEU A 266 15.01 24.64 9.63
CA LEU A 266 15.90 23.85 10.50
C LEU A 266 15.62 22.35 10.56
N THR A 267 14.44 21.93 10.11
CA THR A 267 14.07 20.52 10.08
C THR A 267 14.45 19.85 8.75
N THR A 268 14.69 20.65 7.70
CA THR A 268 15.13 20.20 6.37
C THR A 268 16.60 19.74 6.38
N ALA A 269 17.03 19.05 5.31
CA ALA A 269 18.38 18.48 5.22
C ALA A 269 19.48 19.55 5.18
N ASP A 270 19.28 20.60 4.39
CA ASP A 270 20.25 21.67 4.15
C ASP A 270 19.88 22.98 4.87
N GLY A 271 18.85 22.92 5.71
CA GLY A 271 18.24 24.11 6.31
C GLY A 271 19.15 25.00 7.13
N ILE A 272 20.19 24.42 7.74
CA ILE A 272 21.19 25.21 8.46
C ILE A 272 22.01 26.06 7.47
N GLU A 273 22.43 25.48 6.34
CA GLU A 273 23.16 26.20 5.29
C GLU A 273 22.26 27.23 4.61
N ASP A 274 20.99 26.90 4.37
CA ASP A 274 19.99 27.81 3.82
C ASP A 274 19.76 29.01 4.72
N ILE A 275 19.63 28.79 6.03
CA ILE A 275 19.51 29.88 7.00
C ILE A 275 20.77 30.76 7.00
N TYR A 276 21.97 30.16 6.95
CA TYR A 276 23.20 30.94 6.87
C TYR A 276 23.35 31.71 5.55
N ARG A 277 22.80 31.20 4.44
CA ARG A 277 22.75 31.87 3.15
C ARG A 277 21.85 33.10 3.24
N ILE A 278 20.64 32.94 3.78
CA ILE A 278 19.66 34.03 3.96
C ILE A 278 20.24 35.12 4.88
N ILE A 279 20.90 34.73 5.97
CA ILE A 279 21.56 35.69 6.88
C ILE A 279 22.66 36.46 6.13
N ARG A 280 23.50 35.77 5.34
CA ARG A 280 24.56 36.40 4.55
C ARG A 280 24.01 37.38 3.50
N GLU A 281 22.97 36.99 2.79
CA GLU A 281 22.31 37.86 1.81
C GLU A 281 21.76 39.12 2.49
N GLN A 282 21.14 38.99 3.67
CA GLN A 282 20.65 40.13 4.44
C GLN A 282 21.77 41.05 4.91
N THR A 283 22.89 40.52 5.40
CA THR A 283 24.04 41.34 5.82
C THR A 283 24.73 42.04 4.65
N ASP A 284 24.85 41.36 3.50
CA ASP A 284 25.49 41.91 2.31
C ASP A 284 24.65 43.04 1.69
N HIS A 285 23.32 42.95 1.75
CA HIS A 285 22.42 44.02 1.30
C HIS A 285 22.54 45.28 2.18
N VAL A 286 22.69 45.12 3.50
CA VAL A 286 22.89 46.24 4.44
C VAL A 286 24.23 46.94 4.18
N GLN A 287 25.32 46.18 4.04
CA GLN A 287 26.64 46.76 3.75
C GLN A 287 26.69 47.48 2.39
N LYS A 288 26.09 46.91 1.35
CA LYS A 288 26.01 47.56 0.02
C LYS A 288 25.18 48.86 0.07
N ALA A 289 24.10 48.90 0.85
CA ALA A 289 23.28 50.09 1.01
C ALA A 289 24.03 51.22 1.75
N GLU A 290 24.79 50.90 2.80
CA GLU A 290 25.63 51.87 3.52
C GLU A 290 26.75 52.44 2.66
N VAL A 291 27.45 51.60 1.89
CA VAL A 291 28.50 52.05 0.95
C VAL A 291 27.92 52.94 -0.15
N VAL A 292 26.75 52.60 -0.71
CA VAL A 292 26.07 53.43 -1.71
C VAL A 292 25.61 54.76 -1.10
N SER A 293 25.13 54.77 0.14
CA SER A 293 24.77 55.98 0.89
C SER A 293 25.99 56.88 1.12
N MET A 294 27.13 56.32 1.54
CA MET A 294 28.38 57.07 1.73
C MET A 294 28.95 57.63 0.42
N VAL A 295 28.95 56.84 -0.67
CA VAL A 295 29.39 57.31 -1.99
C VAL A 295 28.47 58.41 -2.52
N LYS A 296 27.16 58.33 -2.27
CA LYS A 296 26.19 59.36 -2.64
C LYS A 296 26.36 60.63 -1.81
N ALA A 297 26.65 60.52 -0.51
CA ALA A 297 26.96 61.64 0.38
C ALA A 297 28.28 62.34 0.02
N TYR A 298 29.29 61.58 -0.41
CA TYR A 298 30.54 62.10 -0.96
C TYR A 298 30.31 62.88 -2.26
N ARG A 299 29.55 62.31 -3.20
CA ARG A 299 29.18 63.01 -4.45
C ARG A 299 28.32 64.26 -4.24
N ALA A 300 27.49 64.28 -3.21
CA ALA A 300 26.68 65.44 -2.83
C ALA A 300 27.49 66.55 -2.11
N GLY A 301 28.79 66.34 -1.86
CA GLY A 301 29.66 67.31 -1.20
C GLY A 301 29.43 67.46 0.31
N ILE A 302 28.63 66.59 0.91
CA ILE A 302 28.32 66.59 2.35
C ILE A 302 29.48 65.94 3.14
N LEU A 303 30.16 64.97 2.53
CA LEU A 303 31.33 64.28 3.09
C LEU A 303 32.58 64.72 2.33
N THR A 304 33.49 65.42 2.99
CA THR A 304 34.79 65.82 2.42
C THR A 304 35.89 64.88 2.92
N VAL A 305 36.38 64.00 2.05
CA VAL A 305 37.50 63.10 2.36
C VAL A 305 38.81 63.87 2.14
N LYS A 306 39.61 64.05 3.19
CA LYS A 306 40.94 64.65 3.07
C LYS A 306 41.95 63.57 2.65
N PRO A 307 43.02 63.93 1.93
CA PRO A 307 44.11 62.99 1.63
C PRO A 307 44.75 62.54 2.96
N GLY A 308 44.60 61.25 3.29
CA GLY A 308 45.09 60.65 4.54
C GLY A 308 44.01 60.06 5.44
N ASP A 309 42.72 60.34 5.19
CA ASP A 309 41.64 59.73 5.97
C ASP A 309 41.37 58.28 5.51
N SER A 310 41.61 57.31 6.39
CA SER A 310 41.39 55.89 6.11
C SER A 310 39.92 55.50 6.36
N TYR A 311 39.02 55.89 5.43
CA TYR A 311 37.62 55.41 5.45
C TYR A 311 37.39 54.13 4.63
N PHE A 312 38.43 53.64 3.96
CA PHE A 312 38.42 52.39 3.20
C PHE A 312 39.59 51.51 3.65
N THR A 313 39.46 50.88 4.81
CA THR A 313 40.26 49.68 5.10
C THR A 313 39.33 48.49 5.13
N GLU A 314 39.48 47.61 4.14
CA GLU A 314 38.99 46.24 4.22
C GLU A 314 39.48 45.64 5.55
N ASN A 315 38.56 45.12 6.35
CA ASN A 315 38.88 44.32 7.53
C ASN A 315 39.58 43.02 7.09
N LEU A 316 40.87 43.08 6.79
CA LEU A 316 41.77 41.93 6.77
C LEU A 316 42.51 41.87 8.11
N SER A 317 41.77 41.62 9.20
CA SER A 317 42.38 41.13 10.43
C SER A 317 42.59 39.61 10.32
N VAL A 318 43.57 39.20 9.51
CA VAL A 318 44.29 37.95 9.75
C VAL A 318 45.54 38.31 10.51
N THR A 319 45.50 38.10 11.82
CA THR A 319 46.68 38.08 12.66
C THR A 319 47.67 37.04 12.13
N ARG A 320 48.79 37.47 11.55
CA ARG A 320 50.04 36.71 11.62
C ARG A 320 51.12 37.61 12.21
N LYS A 321 51.41 37.32 13.48
CA LYS A 321 52.61 37.78 14.17
C LYS A 321 53.83 37.48 13.30
N SER A 322 54.66 38.50 13.19
CA SER A 322 56.07 38.46 12.82
C SER A 322 56.79 37.23 13.38
N ALA A 323 57.37 36.44 12.50
CA ALA A 323 58.49 35.58 12.83
C ALA A 323 59.65 35.99 11.92
N ASN A 324 60.70 36.51 12.54
CA ASN A 324 62.00 36.77 11.94
C ASN A 324 62.48 35.52 11.19
N PHE A 325 62.84 35.66 9.92
CA PHE A 325 63.56 34.62 9.20
C PHE A 325 64.98 35.13 8.95
N ASP A 326 65.91 34.63 9.76
CA ASP A 326 67.34 34.74 9.59
C ASP A 326 67.74 34.10 8.26
N THR A 327 68.15 34.94 7.32
CA THR A 327 68.83 34.53 6.09
C THR A 327 70.28 34.19 6.41
N SER A 328 70.56 33.01 6.99
CA SER A 328 71.92 32.41 7.03
C SER A 328 71.92 31.03 7.69
N ARG A 329 71.57 29.97 6.95
CA ARG A 329 72.18 28.65 7.16
C ARG A 329 71.95 27.73 5.98
N LEU A 330 73.02 27.58 5.19
CA LEU A 330 73.59 26.31 4.70
C LEU A 330 72.58 25.28 4.18
N GLN A 331 72.47 25.11 2.86
CA GLN A 331 73.25 24.14 2.08
C GLN A 331 73.00 22.67 2.47
N SER A 332 72.76 21.87 1.43
CA SER A 332 72.45 20.43 1.40
C SER A 332 70.95 20.13 1.68
N ALA A 333 70.18 19.46 0.83
CA ALA A 333 70.51 18.49 -0.21
C ALA A 333 69.44 18.49 -1.32
N LEU A 334 69.90 18.49 -2.58
CA LEU A 334 69.17 17.94 -3.72
C LEU A 334 69.33 16.41 -3.71
N PRO A 335 68.33 15.65 -4.16
CA PRO A 335 68.27 15.21 -5.57
C PRO A 335 66.86 15.44 -6.15
N LYS A 336 66.70 16.08 -7.33
CA LYS A 336 66.87 15.56 -8.70
C LYS A 336 65.90 14.40 -9.06
N GLU A 337 65.14 14.64 -10.14
CA GLU A 337 64.41 13.70 -11.04
C GLU A 337 63.02 13.27 -10.51
N ASP A 338 61.89 13.31 -11.24
CA ASP A 338 61.62 13.41 -12.68
C ASP A 338 60.31 14.15 -12.99
N ILE A 339 60.31 14.80 -14.15
CA ILE A 339 59.13 15.38 -14.82
C ILE A 339 58.63 14.32 -15.80
N GLU A 340 57.41 13.81 -15.60
CA GLU A 340 56.64 13.23 -16.70
C GLU A 340 55.30 13.95 -16.85
N VAL A 341 55.23 14.72 -17.94
CA VAL A 341 54.02 15.28 -18.52
C VAL A 341 53.49 14.28 -19.54
N SER A 342 52.32 13.70 -19.30
CA SER A 342 51.52 12.97 -20.31
C SER A 342 50.19 12.52 -19.66
N LYS A 343 49.00 12.64 -20.24
CA LYS A 343 48.46 13.18 -21.48
C LYS A 343 46.95 13.25 -21.24
N PHE A 344 46.32 14.35 -21.63
CA PHE A 344 44.89 14.38 -21.96
C PHE A 344 44.73 13.74 -23.35
N ALA A 345 43.92 12.69 -23.43
CA ALA A 345 43.10 12.30 -24.57
C ALA A 345 41.99 11.39 -24.05
#